data_AF-A0A355GEN6-F1
#
_entry.id   AF-A0A355GEN6-F1
#
_cell.length_a   1.000
_cell.length_b   1.000
_cell.length_c   1.000
_cell.angle_alpha   90.00
_cell.angle_beta   90.00
_cell.angle_gamma   90.00
#
_symmetry.space_group_name_H-M   'P 1'
#
loop_
_entity.id
_entity.type
_entity.pdbx_description
1 polymer ?
#
loop_
_entity_poly.entity_id
_entity_poly.type
_entity_poly.pdbx_seq_one_letter_code
_entity_poly.pdbx_strand_id
1 'polypeptide(L)'
;CDFYGKLKMITRGYGSFDYEPIEYRTTDIVKVDILVNKEPVDTLSYLVHREKARPRALHYCEQLAKEIPRHQFKIPIQGAIGG
;
A
#
# COMPACT_ATOMS: atom_id res chain seq x y z
N CYS A 1 9.72 -2.59 1.67
CA CYS A 1 11.11 -2.73 1.19
C CYS A 1 11.69 -1.46 0.51
N ASP A 2 11.02 -0.30 0.58
CA ASP A 2 11.35 0.85 -0.29
C ASP A 2 12.40 1.84 0.28
N PHE A 3 12.52 1.96 1.61
CA PHE A 3 13.43 2.94 2.24
C PHE A 3 14.92 2.60 2.06
N TYR A 4 15.36 1.41 2.47
CA TYR A 4 16.77 1.01 2.37
C TYR A 4 17.27 0.95 0.93
N GLY A 5 16.41 0.53 -0.01
CA GLY A 5 16.72 0.56 -1.43
C GLY A 5 16.98 1.98 -1.93
N LYS A 6 16.08 2.92 -1.63
CA LYS A 6 16.25 4.35 -1.95
C LYS A 6 17.49 4.96 -1.29
N LEU A 7 17.72 4.66 -0.01
CA LEU A 7 18.88 5.15 0.73
C LEU A 7 20.19 4.72 0.06
N LYS A 8 20.35 3.42 -0.23
CA LYS A 8 21.54 2.89 -0.90
C LYS A 8 21.71 3.46 -2.30
N MET A 9 20.62 3.65 -3.04
CA MET A 9 20.67 4.22 -4.39
C MET A 9 21.15 5.68 -4.39
N ILE A 10 20.55 6.54 -3.55
CA ILE A 10 20.89 7.97 -3.47
C ILE A 10 22.32 8.15 -2.97
N THR A 11 22.73 7.35 -1.99
CA THR A 11 24.05 7.45 -1.38
C THR A 11 25.12 6.67 -2.14
N ARG A 12 24.79 6.05 -3.28
CA ARG A 12 25.70 5.17 -4.05
C ARG A 12 26.35 4.08 -3.18
N GLY A 13 25.59 3.58 -2.22
CA GLY A 13 26.02 2.53 -1.30
C GLY A 13 26.79 3.01 -0.06
N TYR A 14 27.10 4.31 0.06
CA TYR A 14 27.85 4.84 1.20
C TYR A 14 27.00 5.11 2.46
N GLY A 15 25.67 5.22 2.32
CA GLY A 15 24.77 5.52 3.43
C GLY A 15 24.33 4.27 4.19
N SER A 16 24.52 4.29 5.51
CA SER A 16 23.90 3.39 6.47
C SER A 16 22.87 4.13 7.32
N PHE A 17 21.86 3.42 7.83
CA PHE A 17 20.84 3.98 8.71
C PHE A 17 20.43 2.92 9.74
N ASP A 18 20.46 3.32 11.00
CA ASP A 18 20.07 2.51 12.15
C ASP A 18 19.01 3.28 12.96
N TYR A 19 18.05 2.58 13.54
CA TYR A 19 16.98 3.19 14.34
C TYR A 19 16.55 2.27 15.47
N GLU A 20 16.24 2.89 16.61
CA GLU A 20 15.67 2.21 17.77
C GLU A 20 14.23 2.68 18.00
N PRO A 21 13.30 1.79 18.40
CA PRO A 21 11.97 2.20 18.82
C PRO A 21 12.06 3.05 20.09
N ILE A 22 11.50 4.26 20.06
CA ILE A 22 11.54 5.18 21.20
C ILE A 22 10.24 5.11 22.00
N GLU A 23 9.11 5.37 21.35
CA GLU A 23 7.80 5.42 21.99
C GLU A 23 6.65 5.18 21.00
N TYR A 24 5.48 4.81 21.52
CA TYR A 24 4.25 4.79 20.76
C TYR A 24 3.62 6.18 20.75
N ARG A 25 3.18 6.63 19.57
CA ARG A 25 2.47 7.90 19.39
C ARG A 25 1.11 7.67 18.78
N THR A 26 0.11 8.39 19.30
CA THR A 26 -1.22 8.43 18.70
C THR A 26 -1.13 9.02 17.30
N THR A 27 -1.76 8.36 16.34
CA THR A 27 -1.76 8.78 14.94
C THR A 27 -3.04 8.27 14.25
N ASP A 28 -3.44 8.92 13.16
CA ASP A 28 -4.68 8.60 12.46
C ASP A 28 -4.44 7.51 11.42
N ILE A 29 -4.51 6.26 11.88
CA ILE A 29 -4.42 5.07 11.05
C ILE A 29 -5.82 4.63 10.63
N VAL A 30 -5.99 4.39 9.33
CA VAL A 30 -7.19 3.80 8.74
C VAL A 30 -6.86 2.45 8.11
N LYS A 31 -7.83 1.53 8.15
CA LYS A 31 -7.78 0.28 7.38
C LYS A 31 -8.23 0.56 5.95
N VAL A 32 -7.46 0.05 5.00
CA VAL A 32 -7.82 0.02 3.58
C VAL A 32 -8.06 -1.43 3.20
N ASP A 33 -9.26 -1.70 2.69
CA ASP A 33 -9.66 -2.99 2.15
C ASP A 33 -9.62 -2.93 0.62
N ILE A 34 -9.09 -3.97 -0.01
CA ILE A 34 -9.07 -4.10 -1.47
C ILE A 34 -10.16 -5.08 -1.89
N LEU A 35 -11.07 -4.62 -2.74
CA LEU A 35 -12.16 -5.42 -3.28
C LEU A 35 -11.87 -5.76 -4.73
N VAL A 36 -11.99 -7.04 -5.06
CA VAL A 36 -11.92 -7.56 -6.43
C VAL A 36 -13.28 -8.14 -6.75
N ASN A 37 -13.93 -7.64 -7.80
CA ASN A 37 -15.29 -8.04 -8.14
C ASN A 37 -16.30 -7.87 -6.98
N LYS A 38 -16.14 -6.80 -6.18
CA LYS A 38 -16.92 -6.48 -4.96
C LYS A 38 -16.72 -7.44 -3.78
N GLU A 39 -15.83 -8.42 -3.91
CA GLU A 39 -15.45 -9.28 -2.79
C GLU A 39 -14.16 -8.75 -2.15
N PRO A 40 -14.13 -8.55 -0.82
CA PRO A 40 -12.93 -8.12 -0.13
C PRO A 40 -11.88 -9.24 -0.16
N VAL A 41 -10.65 -8.87 -0.50
CA VAL A 41 -9.50 -9.77 -0.47
C VAL A 41 -8.70 -9.45 0.78
N ASP A 42 -8.96 -10.18 1.87
CA ASP A 42 -8.36 -9.91 3.19
C ASP A 42 -6.83 -9.87 3.17
N THR A 43 -6.20 -10.70 2.34
CA THR A 43 -4.74 -10.75 2.19
C THR A 43 -4.13 -9.47 1.61
N LEU A 44 -4.95 -8.63 0.97
CA LEU A 44 -4.54 -7.35 0.38
C LEU A 44 -4.93 -6.15 1.26
N SER A 45 -5.56 -6.37 2.41
CA SER A 45 -5.94 -5.31 3.33
C SER A 45 -4.73 -4.81 4.13
N TYR A 46 -4.64 -3.50 4.35
CA TYR A 46 -3.50 -2.91 5.06
C TYR A 46 -3.87 -1.66 5.87
N LEU A 47 -3.05 -1.39 6.88
CA LEU A 47 -3.14 -0.18 7.71
C LEU A 47 -2.24 0.93 7.16
N VAL A 48 -2.76 2.15 7.12
CA VAL A 48 -2.03 3.32 6.60
C VAL A 48 -2.52 4.60 7.26
N HIS A 49 -1.67 5.62 7.32
CA HIS A 49 -2.08 6.95 7.74
C HIS A 49 -3.17 7.51 6.81
N ARG A 50 -4.22 8.13 7.36
CA ARG A 50 -5.38 8.62 6.60
C ARG A 50 -5.02 9.44 5.37
N GLU A 51 -4.08 10.38 5.51
CA GLU A 51 -3.62 11.24 4.41
C GLU A 51 -3.01 10.46 3.23
N LYS A 52 -2.38 9.31 3.52
CA LYS A 52 -1.73 8.46 2.51
C LYS A 52 -2.65 7.35 1.99
N ALA A 53 -3.83 7.17 2.58
CA ALA A 53 -4.73 6.07 2.25
C ALA A 53 -5.16 6.08 0.79
N ARG A 54 -5.69 7.20 0.31
CA ARG A 54 -6.18 7.36 -1.06
C ARG A 54 -5.10 7.14 -2.14
N PRO A 55 -3.97 7.88 -2.15
CA PRO A 55 -2.96 7.70 -3.21
C PRO A 55 -2.38 6.29 -3.22
N ARG A 56 -2.25 5.67 -2.04
CA ARG A 56 -1.71 4.31 -1.93
C ARG A 56 -2.72 3.25 -2.38
N ALA A 57 -4.00 3.42 -2.06
CA ALA A 57 -5.06 2.54 -2.54
C ALA A 57 -5.15 2.57 -4.07
N LEU A 58 -5.12 3.75 -4.68
CA LEU A 58 -5.09 3.91 -6.14
C LEU A 58 -3.88 3.21 -6.76
N HIS A 59 -2.69 3.39 -6.19
CA HIS A 59 -1.48 2.71 -6.67
C HIS A 59 -1.64 1.18 -6.66
N TYR A 60 -2.18 0.60 -5.59
CA TYR A 60 -2.44 -0.85 -5.56
C TYR A 60 -3.50 -1.28 -6.56
N CYS A 61 -4.59 -0.53 -6.71
CA CYS A 61 -5.62 -0.81 -7.72
C CYS A 61 -5.03 -0.79 -9.14
N GLU A 62 -4.16 0.17 -9.47
CA GLU A 62 -3.49 0.26 -10.77
C GLU A 62 -2.54 -0.92 -11.01
N GLN A 63 -1.77 -1.32 -9.99
CA GLN A 63 -0.88 -2.48 -10.10
C GLN A 63 -1.68 -3.77 -10.28
N LEU A 64 -2.74 -3.98 -9.50
CA LEU A 64 -3.63 -5.15 -9.65
C LEU A 64 -4.32 -5.17 -11.02
N ALA A 65 -4.72 -4.01 -11.55
CA ALA A 65 -5.31 -3.92 -12.88
C ALA A 65 -4.33 -4.33 -14.00
N LYS A 66 -3.01 -4.18 -13.80
CA LYS A 66 -1.98 -4.62 -14.74
C LYS A 66 -1.66 -6.10 -14.61
N GLU A 67 -1.62 -6.62 -13.39
CA GLU A 67 -1.30 -8.02 -13.09
C GLU A 67 -2.46 -8.98 -13.41
N ILE A 68 -3.70 -8.54 -13.22
CA ILE A 68 -4.88 -9.37 -13.49
C ILE A 68 -5.06 -9.52 -15.01
N PRO A 69 -5.04 -10.75 -15.56
CA PRO A 69 -5.23 -11.00 -16.97
C PRO A 69 -6.58 -10.45 -17.45
N ARG A 70 -6.64 -9.99 -18.69
CA ARG A 70 -7.91 -9.54 -19.27
C ARG A 70 -8.86 -10.72 -19.45
N HIS A 71 -10.03 -10.64 -18.86
CA HIS A 71 -11.09 -11.64 -19.00
C HIS A 71 -12.15 -11.13 -20.01
N GLN A 72 -13.03 -12.04 -20.47
CA GLN A 72 -14.16 -11.69 -21.35
C GLN A 72 -15.21 -10.79 -20.67
N PHE A 73 -15.11 -10.61 -19.35
CA PHE A 73 -15.95 -9.74 -18.53
C PHE A 73 -15.09 -8.72 -17.77
N LYS A 74 -15.69 -7.57 -17.42
CA LYS A 74 -15.01 -6.52 -16.65
C LYS A 74 -14.92 -6.93 -15.18
N ILE A 75 -13.70 -6.93 -14.63
CA ILE A 75 -13.44 -7.15 -13.20
C ILE A 75 -13.19 -5.79 -12.55
N PRO A 76 -14.11 -5.25 -11.73
CA PRO A 76 -13.87 -4.00 -11.01
C PRO A 76 -12.90 -4.25 -9.85
N ILE A 77 -11.92 -3.36 -9.71
CA ILE A 77 -10.95 -3.35 -8.61
C ILE A 77 -11.18 -2.05 -7.83
N GLN A 78 -11.38 -2.14 -6.52
CA GLN A 78 -11.75 -1.00 -5.68
C GLN A 78 -10.91 -1.02 -4.40
N GLY A 79 -10.53 0.17 -3.91
CA GLY A 79 -10.00 0.34 -2.56
C GLY A 79 -11.03 1.05 -1.69
N ALA A 80 -11.48 0.39 -0.63
CA ALA A 80 -12.37 0.97 0.37
C ALA A 80 -11.56 1.41 1.60
N ILE A 81 -11.87 2.59 2.13
CA ILE A 81 -11.22 3.13 3.33
C ILE A 81 -12.28 3.22 4.41
N GLY A 82 -12.12 2.44 5.48
CA GLY A 82 -13.07 2.42 6.60
C GLY A 82 -14.47 2.01 6.18
N GLY A 83 -14.60 0.78 5.66
CA GLY A 83 -15.86 0.21 5.14
C GLY A 83 -17.09 0.45 6.01
#